data_AF-A0A813IQS7-F1
#
_entry.id   AF-A0A813IQS7-F1
#
_cell.length_a   1.000
_cell.length_b   1.000
_cell.length_c   1.000
_cell.angle_alpha   90.00
_cell.angle_beta   90.00
_cell.angle_gamma   90.00
#
_symmetry.space_group_name_H-M   'P 1'
#
loop_
_entity.id
_entity.type
_entity.pdbx_description
1 polymer ?
#
loop_
_entity_poly.entity_id
_entity_poly.type
_entity_poly.pdbx_seq_one_letter_code
_entity_poly.pdbx_strand_id
1 'polypeptide(L)'
;VGLVILGAAAWIPTCGALTCLAARGLFLVGATSGTYLGSKRIATWQQAVLRQMLDQLPQALVPLSPVQASIFGAASLEASRRLLAKLGDKASWKDYHGLGAKLRWGHPVKWRPSDARRGRAWSTSFQVQFRAARVFQVLQRLSLSGSLEPGCKVLWSRPVDGQPGTTLRYLAFSNWFLSRDFFSVCRPE
;
A
#
# COMPACT_ATOMS: atom_id res chain seq x y z
N VAL A 1 5.23 13.74 25.79
CA VAL A 1 5.54 12.69 26.78
C VAL A 1 6.38 11.64 26.06
N GLY A 2 7.70 11.74 26.21
CA GLY A 2 8.67 10.87 25.54
C GLY A 2 9.10 9.74 26.48
N LEU A 3 9.31 8.54 25.92
CA LEU A 3 9.96 7.44 26.61
C LEU A 3 11.28 7.18 25.89
N VAL A 4 12.38 7.54 26.56
CA VAL A 4 13.75 7.13 26.23
C VAL A 4 14.01 5.87 27.05
N ILE A 5 14.37 4.77 26.39
CA ILE A 5 14.89 3.58 27.09
C ILE A 5 16.40 3.57 26.86
N LEU A 6 17.13 4.03 27.87
CA LEU A 6 18.56 3.80 28.05
C LEU A 6 18.74 2.39 28.62
N GLY A 7 19.27 1.47 27.83
CA GLY A 7 19.73 0.17 28.29
C GLY A 7 21.25 0.18 28.42
N ALA A 8 21.75 0.39 29.64
CA ALA A 8 23.15 0.16 29.97
C ALA A 8 23.44 -1.35 29.93
N ALA A 9 24.33 -1.79 29.05
CA ALA A 9 24.85 -3.16 29.06
C ALA A 9 26.18 -3.16 29.83
N ALA A 10 26.11 -3.57 31.10
CA ALA A 10 27.29 -3.97 31.86
C ALA A 10 27.93 -5.20 31.19
N TRP A 11 29.24 -5.12 30.96
CA TRP A 11 30.02 -6.20 30.39
C TRP A 11 30.19 -7.31 31.44
N ILE A 12 29.55 -8.46 31.23
CA ILE A 12 29.85 -9.70 31.95
C ILE A 12 30.29 -10.73 30.90
N PRO A 13 31.55 -11.18 30.91
CA PRO A 13 32.03 -12.15 29.94
C PRO A 13 31.94 -13.56 30.52
N THR A 14 30.82 -14.26 30.38
CA THR A 14 30.78 -15.72 30.59
C THR A 14 29.58 -16.39 29.89
N CYS A 15 29.89 -17.44 29.11
CA CYS A 15 29.05 -18.54 28.64
C CYS A 15 27.84 -18.22 27.72
N GLY A 16 28.15 -18.07 26.42
CA GLY A 16 27.24 -17.68 25.33
C GLY A 16 26.25 -18.71 24.78
N ALA A 17 25.69 -19.62 25.58
CA ALA A 17 24.64 -20.53 25.12
C ALA A 17 23.31 -20.41 25.88
N LEU A 18 23.33 -20.04 27.16
CA LEU A 18 22.12 -20.00 27.99
C LEU A 18 21.39 -18.64 27.97
N THR A 19 22.07 -17.54 27.64
CA THR A 19 21.45 -16.21 27.51
C THR A 19 20.60 -16.06 26.25
N CYS A 20 20.91 -16.78 25.17
CA CYS A 20 20.13 -16.76 23.92
C CYS A 20 18.71 -17.33 24.07
N LEU A 21 18.48 -18.26 25.00
CA LEU A 21 17.16 -18.87 25.21
C LEU A 21 16.28 -18.02 26.12
N ALA A 22 16.84 -17.38 27.15
CA ALA A 22 16.09 -16.47 28.03
C ALA A 22 15.62 -15.19 27.30
N ALA A 23 16.45 -14.64 26.41
CA ALA A 23 16.10 -13.46 25.61
C ALA A 23 15.00 -13.76 24.56
N ARG A 24 14.97 -14.99 24.01
CA ARG A 24 13.88 -15.41 23.10
C ARG A 24 12.56 -15.68 23.84
N GLY A 25 12.60 -16.22 25.06
CA GLY A 25 11.42 -16.44 25.89
C GLY A 25 10.69 -15.14 26.27
N LEU A 26 11.44 -14.12 26.68
CA LEU A 26 10.87 -12.81 27.06
C LEU A 26 10.34 -12.00 25.85
N PHE A 27 10.94 -12.13 24.67
CA PHE A 27 10.40 -11.51 23.44
C PHE A 27 9.16 -12.22 22.91
N LEU A 28 9.03 -13.55 23.05
CA LEU A 28 7.86 -14.29 22.57
C LEU A 28 6.64 -14.11 23.49
N VAL A 29 6.83 -14.07 24.82
CA VAL A 29 5.72 -13.86 25.76
C VAL A 29 5.24 -12.40 25.78
N GLY A 30 6.15 -11.42 25.66
CA GLY A 30 5.75 -10.00 25.51
C GLY A 30 5.14 -9.66 24.14
N ALA A 31 5.61 -10.28 23.05
CA ALA A 31 5.06 -10.03 21.71
C ALA A 31 3.68 -10.66 21.50
N THR A 32 3.36 -11.76 22.17
CA THR A 32 2.05 -12.43 22.02
C THR A 32 0.92 -11.65 22.67
N SER A 33 1.15 -10.96 23.80
CA SER A 33 0.15 -10.10 24.43
C SER A 33 -0.12 -8.81 23.63
N GLY A 34 0.94 -8.19 23.09
CA GLY A 34 0.83 -6.96 22.28
C GLY A 34 0.25 -7.21 20.87
N THR A 35 0.57 -8.35 20.25
CA THR A 35 0.02 -8.73 18.93
C THR A 35 -1.43 -9.17 19.00
N TYR A 36 -1.89 -9.77 20.10
CA TYR A 36 -3.29 -10.17 20.28
C TYR A 36 -4.24 -8.97 20.45
N LEU A 37 -3.84 -7.95 21.22
CA LEU A 37 -4.63 -6.71 21.34
C LEU A 37 -4.62 -5.89 20.04
N GLY A 38 -3.48 -5.86 19.35
CA GLY A 38 -3.37 -5.23 18.03
C GLY A 38 -4.22 -5.93 16.96
N SER A 39 -4.21 -7.27 16.93
CA SER A 39 -4.98 -8.04 15.95
C SER A 39 -6.49 -7.91 16.17
N LYS A 40 -6.95 -7.90 17.43
CA LYS A 40 -8.36 -7.64 17.75
C LYS A 40 -8.81 -6.24 17.32
N ARG A 41 -8.04 -5.19 17.62
CA ARG A 41 -8.37 -3.82 17.20
C ARG A 41 -8.41 -3.68 15.68
N ILE A 42 -7.46 -4.30 14.98
CA ILE A 42 -7.43 -4.32 13.51
C ILE A 42 -8.67 -5.04 12.97
N ALA A 43 -9.07 -6.16 13.57
CA ALA A 43 -10.27 -6.89 13.18
C ALA A 43 -11.55 -6.08 13.41
N THR A 44 -11.69 -5.40 14.56
CA THR A 44 -12.86 -4.54 14.84
C THR A 44 -12.93 -3.37 13.88
N TRP A 45 -11.81 -2.70 13.61
CA TRP A 45 -11.76 -1.61 12.63
C TRP A 45 -12.10 -2.10 11.21
N GLN A 46 -11.55 -3.23 10.78
CA GLN A 46 -11.88 -3.84 9.49
C GLN A 46 -13.37 -4.14 9.38
N GLN A 47 -13.97 -4.74 10.42
CA GLN A 47 -15.40 -5.03 10.45
C GLN A 47 -16.24 -3.75 10.41
N ALA A 48 -15.83 -2.68 11.10
CA ALA A 48 -16.52 -1.40 11.07
C ALA A 48 -16.48 -0.75 9.68
N VAL A 49 -15.30 -0.73 9.03
CA VAL A 49 -15.16 -0.23 7.66
C VAL A 49 -15.97 -1.06 6.67
N LEU A 50 -15.94 -2.39 6.78
CA LEU A 50 -16.75 -3.27 5.94
C LEU A 50 -18.25 -3.03 6.12
N ARG A 51 -18.73 -2.87 7.36
CA ARG A 51 -20.14 -2.53 7.63
C ARG A 51 -20.51 -1.20 7.00
N GLN A 52 -19.72 -0.16 7.23
CA GLN A 52 -19.96 1.15 6.62
C GLN A 52 -19.99 1.07 5.08
N MET A 53 -19.09 0.28 4.47
CA MET A 53 -19.09 0.09 3.03
C MET A 53 -20.30 -0.68 2.54
N LEU A 54 -20.76 -1.70 3.27
CA LEU A 54 -21.99 -2.42 2.95
C LEU A 54 -23.22 -1.50 3.04
N ASP A 55 -23.27 -0.64 4.05
CA ASP A 55 -24.35 0.34 4.22
C ASP A 55 -24.35 1.40 3.10
N GLN A 56 -23.16 1.75 2.60
CA GLN A 56 -22.98 2.70 1.48
C GLN A 56 -23.15 2.03 0.11
N LEU A 57 -23.09 0.70 0.03
CA LEU A 57 -23.08 -0.05 -1.23
C LEU A 57 -24.30 0.23 -2.12
N PRO A 58 -25.54 0.33 -1.60
CA PRO A 58 -26.69 0.71 -2.41
C PRO A 58 -26.52 2.08 -3.09
N GLN A 59 -25.98 3.06 -2.38
CA GLN A 59 -25.69 4.40 -2.94
C GLN A 59 -24.54 4.33 -3.95
N ALA A 60 -23.60 3.43 -3.72
CA ALA A 60 -22.47 3.20 -4.61
C ALA A 60 -22.87 2.55 -5.95
N LEU A 61 -24.08 1.97 -6.03
CA LEU A 61 -24.67 1.45 -7.28
C LEU A 61 -25.49 2.50 -8.02
N VAL A 62 -25.88 3.60 -7.37
CA VAL A 62 -26.57 4.71 -8.04
C VAL A 62 -25.60 5.35 -9.03
N PRO A 63 -25.96 5.48 -10.32
CA PRO A 63 -25.14 6.16 -11.31
C PRO A 63 -24.76 7.56 -10.84
N LEU A 64 -23.50 7.95 -11.10
CA LEU A 64 -23.07 9.31 -10.81
C LEU A 64 -23.81 10.28 -11.73
N SER A 65 -24.01 11.52 -11.26
CA SER A 65 -24.55 12.54 -12.15
C SER A 65 -23.59 12.77 -13.33
N PRO A 66 -24.10 13.15 -14.52
CA PRO A 66 -23.24 13.43 -15.67
C PRO A 66 -22.13 14.45 -15.36
N VAL A 67 -22.42 15.42 -14.50
CA VAL A 67 -21.46 16.43 -14.03
C VAL A 67 -20.34 15.79 -13.22
N GLN A 68 -20.68 14.94 -12.24
CA GLN A 68 -19.68 14.23 -11.43
C GLN A 68 -18.83 13.28 -12.30
N ALA A 69 -19.48 12.57 -13.22
CA ALA A 69 -18.80 11.67 -14.14
C ALA A 69 -17.79 12.43 -15.02
N SER A 70 -18.18 13.59 -15.54
CA SER A 70 -17.31 14.48 -16.31
C SER A 70 -16.10 14.96 -15.49
N ILE A 71 -16.33 15.39 -14.24
CA ILE A 71 -15.25 15.85 -13.33
C ILE A 71 -14.24 14.72 -13.10
N PHE A 72 -14.69 13.51 -12.76
CA PHE A 72 -13.79 12.38 -12.55
C PHE A 72 -13.09 11.93 -13.83
N GLY A 73 -13.80 11.94 -14.97
CA GLY A 73 -13.22 11.67 -16.28
C GLY A 73 -12.06 12.62 -16.60
N ALA A 74 -12.29 13.93 -16.49
CA ALA A 74 -11.27 14.95 -16.71
C ALA A 74 -10.10 14.82 -15.73
N ALA A 75 -10.37 14.60 -14.44
CA ALA A 75 -9.33 14.41 -13.44
C ALA A 75 -8.46 13.17 -13.72
N SER A 76 -9.07 12.08 -14.17
CA SER A 76 -8.35 10.84 -14.51
C SER A 76 -7.42 11.02 -15.72
N LEU A 77 -7.89 11.74 -16.75
CA LEU A 77 -7.11 12.04 -17.94
C LEU A 77 -5.91 12.91 -17.62
N GLU A 78 -6.11 13.96 -16.81
CA GLU A 78 -5.02 14.84 -16.39
C GLU A 78 -4.01 14.09 -15.50
N ALA A 79 -4.47 13.20 -14.62
CA ALA A 79 -3.59 12.37 -13.80
C ALA A 79 -2.73 11.42 -14.65
N SER A 80 -3.34 10.74 -15.64
CA SER A 80 -2.64 9.88 -16.61
C SER A 80 -1.61 10.68 -17.41
N ARG A 81 -2.00 11.82 -17.98
CA ARG A 81 -1.10 12.71 -18.73
C ARG A 81 0.11 13.14 -17.90
N ARG A 82 -0.11 13.55 -16.64
CA ARG A 82 0.98 13.92 -15.71
C ARG A 82 1.88 12.72 -15.36
N LEU A 83 1.29 11.54 -15.16
CA LEU A 83 2.06 10.33 -14.88
C LEU A 83 2.97 9.98 -16.05
N LEU A 84 2.44 9.93 -17.27
CA LEU A 84 3.20 9.65 -18.49
C LEU A 84 4.31 10.68 -18.72
N ALA A 85 4.03 11.97 -18.55
CA ALA A 85 5.04 13.02 -18.64
C ALA A 85 6.19 12.79 -17.62
N LYS A 86 5.87 12.40 -16.38
CA LYS A 86 6.87 12.09 -15.35
C LYS A 86 7.67 10.83 -15.65
N LEU A 87 7.04 9.81 -16.21
CA LEU A 87 7.71 8.56 -16.60
C LEU A 87 8.63 8.78 -17.82
N GLY A 88 8.25 9.68 -18.74
CA GLY A 88 9.05 10.09 -19.89
C GLY A 88 10.29 10.92 -19.49
N ASP A 89 10.18 11.74 -18.46
CA ASP A 89 11.28 12.53 -17.89
C ASP A 89 12.22 11.67 -17.02
N LYS A 90 12.96 10.76 -17.67
CA LYS A 90 13.85 9.80 -17.00
C LYS A 90 14.99 10.45 -16.21
N ALA A 91 15.46 11.64 -16.63
CA ALA A 91 16.59 12.34 -16.02
C ALA A 91 16.25 12.89 -14.61
N SER A 92 14.98 13.18 -14.35
CA SER A 92 14.54 13.67 -13.04
C SER A 92 14.51 12.60 -11.93
N TRP A 93 14.57 11.32 -12.30
CA TRP A 93 14.50 10.20 -11.35
C TRP A 93 15.87 9.88 -10.78
N LYS A 94 15.97 9.89 -9.45
CA LYS A 94 17.19 9.57 -8.70
C LYS A 94 17.12 8.16 -8.14
N ASP A 95 18.22 7.43 -8.19
CA ASP A 95 18.29 6.12 -7.57
C ASP A 95 18.19 6.22 -6.04
N TYR A 96 17.50 5.26 -5.43
CA TYR A 96 17.39 5.13 -3.99
C TYR A 96 18.25 3.95 -3.50
N HIS A 97 19.32 4.25 -2.75
CA HIS A 97 20.30 3.26 -2.32
C HIS A 97 20.17 2.81 -0.85
N GLY A 98 19.00 2.98 -0.23
CA GLY A 98 18.82 2.53 1.16
C GLY A 98 19.04 1.02 1.32
N LEU A 99 19.71 0.60 2.39
CA LEU A 99 20.01 -0.83 2.69
C LEU A 99 18.76 -1.73 2.60
N GLY A 100 17.60 -1.22 3.03
CA GLY A 100 16.33 -1.96 2.94
C GLY A 100 15.75 -2.07 1.52
N ALA A 101 16.16 -1.24 0.56
CA ALA A 101 15.62 -1.26 -0.79
C ALA A 101 16.09 -2.51 -1.56
N LYS A 102 17.39 -2.78 -1.56
CA LYS A 102 17.97 -3.98 -2.18
C LYS A 102 17.57 -5.26 -1.43
N LEU A 103 17.64 -5.25 -0.09
CA LEU A 103 17.39 -6.46 0.71
C LEU A 103 15.92 -6.89 0.75
N ARG A 104 14.97 -5.93 0.75
CA ARG A 104 13.54 -6.22 0.94
C ARG A 104 12.76 -6.35 -0.36
N TRP A 105 13.19 -5.65 -1.43
CA TRP A 105 12.40 -5.54 -2.66
C TRP A 105 13.08 -6.15 -3.88
N GLY A 106 14.37 -6.48 -3.83
CA GLY A 106 15.10 -7.16 -4.93
C GLY A 106 15.18 -6.39 -6.26
N HIS A 107 14.62 -5.17 -6.33
CA HIS A 107 14.46 -4.40 -7.55
C HIS A 107 14.95 -2.95 -7.38
N PRO A 108 15.43 -2.31 -8.47
CA PRO A 108 15.82 -0.89 -8.43
C PRO A 108 14.62 -0.01 -8.06
N VAL A 109 14.80 0.81 -7.02
CA VAL A 109 13.82 1.82 -6.61
C VAL A 109 14.38 3.18 -6.96
N LYS A 110 13.58 3.98 -7.66
CA LYS A 110 13.87 5.37 -8.00
C LYS A 110 12.90 6.30 -7.30
N TRP A 111 13.33 7.55 -7.09
CA TRP A 111 12.50 8.57 -6.48
C TRP A 111 12.69 9.93 -7.16
N ARG A 112 11.67 10.78 -7.04
CA ARG A 112 11.72 12.20 -7.40
C ARG A 112 10.88 13.03 -6.41
N PRO A 113 11.08 14.35 -6.30
CA PRO A 113 10.14 15.20 -5.56
C PRO A 113 8.71 15.04 -6.09
N SER A 114 7.74 15.00 -5.19
CA SER A 114 6.31 14.94 -5.54
C SER A 114 5.74 16.34 -5.74
N ASP A 115 4.89 16.50 -6.76
CA ASP A 115 4.22 17.79 -7.03
C ASP A 115 3.01 18.01 -6.10
N ALA A 116 2.44 16.94 -5.54
CA ALA A 116 1.17 17.02 -4.82
C ALA A 116 1.32 17.54 -3.37
N ARG A 117 2.49 17.32 -2.75
CA ARG A 117 2.83 17.70 -1.35
C ARG A 117 4.36 17.74 -1.16
N ARG A 118 4.85 18.27 -0.04
CA ARG A 118 6.23 18.09 0.44
C ARG A 118 6.54 16.61 0.70
N GLY A 119 6.82 15.87 -0.36
CA GLY A 119 7.00 14.42 -0.33
C GLY A 119 7.80 13.91 -1.52
N ARG A 120 7.89 12.59 -1.63
CA ARG A 120 8.60 11.90 -2.71
C ARG A 120 7.62 11.04 -3.50
N ALA A 121 7.76 11.05 -4.82
CA ALA A 121 7.20 10.03 -5.69
C ALA A 121 8.22 8.91 -5.86
N TRP A 122 7.73 7.68 -5.95
CA TRP A 122 8.56 6.48 -6.05
C TRP A 122 8.22 5.73 -7.32
N SER A 123 9.21 5.08 -7.92
CA SER A 123 9.05 4.22 -9.08
C SER A 123 9.93 2.99 -8.96
N THR A 124 9.47 1.87 -9.50
CA THR A 124 10.22 0.63 -9.62
C THR A 124 10.03 0.10 -11.04
N SER A 125 11.07 -0.50 -11.59
CA SER A 125 11.03 -1.12 -12.91
C SER A 125 11.88 -2.38 -12.90
N PHE A 126 11.32 -3.46 -13.42
CA PHE A 126 12.00 -4.74 -13.55
C PHE A 126 11.63 -5.38 -14.87
N GLN A 127 12.52 -6.24 -15.37
CA GLN A 127 12.29 -6.99 -16.60
C GLN A 127 11.74 -8.38 -16.27
N VAL A 128 10.85 -8.88 -17.12
CA VAL A 128 10.28 -10.23 -17.01
C VAL A 128 10.38 -10.94 -18.36
N GLN A 129 10.57 -12.25 -18.34
CA GLN A 129 10.66 -13.09 -19.54
C GLN A 129 9.28 -13.48 -20.11
N PHE A 130 8.31 -12.57 -20.02
CA PHE A 130 6.95 -12.78 -20.49
C PHE A 130 6.53 -11.65 -21.42
N ARG A 131 5.75 -11.99 -22.45
CA ARG A 131 5.10 -10.98 -23.29
C ARG A 131 4.17 -10.13 -22.44
N ALA A 132 4.06 -8.85 -22.77
CA ALA A 132 3.20 -7.89 -22.05
C ALA A 132 1.77 -8.41 -21.86
N ALA A 133 1.16 -8.99 -22.91
CA ALA A 133 -0.18 -9.58 -22.84
C ALA A 133 -0.33 -10.65 -21.73
N ARG A 134 0.71 -11.49 -21.53
CA ARG A 134 0.70 -12.50 -20.47
C ARG A 134 0.83 -11.87 -19.08
N VAL A 135 1.66 -10.83 -18.95
CA VAL A 135 1.79 -10.07 -17.71
C VAL A 135 0.46 -9.42 -17.33
N PHE A 136 -0.20 -8.74 -18.28
CA PHE A 136 -1.52 -8.15 -18.08
C PHE A 136 -2.56 -9.18 -17.65
N GLN A 137 -2.59 -10.35 -18.30
CA GLN A 137 -3.51 -11.43 -17.93
C GLN A 137 -3.27 -11.92 -16.48
N VAL A 138 -2.00 -12.07 -16.07
CA VAL A 138 -1.65 -12.47 -14.70
C VAL A 138 -2.08 -11.39 -13.71
N LEU A 139 -1.81 -10.12 -13.99
CA LEU A 139 -2.23 -9.00 -13.14
C LEU A 139 -3.76 -8.96 -12.99
N GLN A 140 -4.52 -9.12 -14.07
CA GLN A 140 -5.98 -9.18 -14.03
C GLN A 140 -6.49 -10.35 -13.16
N ARG A 141 -5.87 -11.54 -13.27
CA ARG A 141 -6.22 -12.67 -12.41
C ARG A 141 -5.92 -12.38 -10.94
N LEU A 142 -4.77 -11.79 -10.65
CA LEU A 142 -4.39 -11.41 -9.29
C LEU A 142 -5.26 -10.29 -8.72
N SER A 143 -5.78 -9.38 -9.54
CA SER A 143 -6.75 -8.37 -9.09
C SER A 143 -8.07 -9.00 -8.68
N LEU A 144 -8.52 -10.03 -9.41
CA LEU A 144 -9.75 -10.76 -9.09
C LEU A 144 -9.61 -11.65 -7.86
N SER A 145 -8.43 -12.23 -7.63
CA SER A 145 -8.15 -13.05 -6.45
C SER A 145 -7.75 -12.24 -5.20
N GLY A 146 -7.65 -10.90 -5.31
CA GLY A 146 -7.27 -10.01 -4.21
C GLY A 146 -5.79 -10.06 -3.82
N SER A 147 -4.92 -10.65 -4.66
CA SER A 147 -3.52 -10.92 -4.33
C SER A 147 -2.54 -9.80 -4.70
N LEU A 148 -2.96 -8.76 -5.44
CA LEU A 148 -2.04 -7.73 -5.96
C LEU A 148 -1.51 -6.74 -4.93
N GLU A 149 -2.23 -6.55 -3.82
CA GLU A 149 -2.00 -5.42 -2.91
C GLU A 149 -1.66 -5.95 -1.50
N PRO A 150 -0.39 -6.32 -1.23
CA PRO A 150 0.01 -6.80 0.09
C PRO A 150 -0.38 -5.80 1.19
N GLY A 151 -1.17 -6.26 2.16
CA GLY A 151 -1.64 -5.43 3.28
C GLY A 151 -2.87 -4.58 2.99
N CYS A 152 -3.39 -4.58 1.76
CA CYS A 152 -4.74 -4.08 1.47
C CYS A 152 -5.75 -5.03 2.08
N LYS A 153 -6.63 -4.50 2.92
CA LYS A 153 -7.66 -5.26 3.64
C LYS A 153 -9.02 -5.07 3.03
N VAL A 154 -9.25 -3.91 2.43
CA VAL A 154 -10.49 -3.58 1.77
C VAL A 154 -10.18 -2.93 0.43
N LEU A 155 -10.74 -3.49 -0.62
CA LEU A 155 -10.65 -2.97 -1.97
C LEU A 155 -12.06 -2.90 -2.52
N TRP A 156 -12.43 -1.73 -3.04
CA TRP A 156 -13.67 -1.55 -3.75
C TRP A 156 -13.42 -0.69 -4.98
N SER A 157 -14.08 -1.03 -6.07
CA SER A 157 -13.99 -0.28 -7.32
C SER A 157 -15.33 -0.23 -8.02
N ARG A 158 -15.66 0.92 -8.62
CA ARG A 158 -16.83 1.07 -9.51
C ARG A 158 -16.47 1.84 -10.78
N PRO A 159 -17.07 1.54 -11.93
CA PRO A 159 -16.99 2.42 -13.09
C PRO A 159 -17.72 3.74 -12.81
N VAL A 160 -17.21 4.83 -13.42
CA VAL A 160 -17.78 6.18 -13.27
C VAL A 160 -19.03 6.36 -14.13
N ASP A 161 -18.99 5.89 -15.37
CA ASP A 161 -19.98 6.13 -16.44
C ASP A 161 -20.57 4.83 -17.00
N GLY A 162 -20.35 3.70 -16.32
CA GLY A 162 -20.74 2.37 -16.81
C GLY A 162 -19.96 1.91 -18.06
N GLN A 163 -19.03 2.72 -18.55
CA GLN A 163 -18.15 2.39 -19.67
C GLN A 163 -16.77 1.93 -19.17
N PRO A 164 -16.09 1.05 -19.93
CA PRO A 164 -14.71 0.70 -19.64
C PRO A 164 -13.82 1.91 -19.94
N GLY A 165 -13.46 2.69 -18.91
CA GLY A 165 -12.54 3.81 -19.11
C GLY A 165 -12.17 4.62 -17.87
N THR A 166 -13.05 4.78 -16.89
CA THR A 166 -12.69 5.46 -15.63
C THR A 166 -13.34 4.78 -14.45
N THR A 167 -12.55 4.48 -13.43
CA THR A 167 -12.99 3.78 -12.23
C THR A 167 -12.68 4.59 -10.99
N LEU A 168 -13.61 4.61 -10.04
CA LEU A 168 -13.34 5.04 -8.68
C LEU A 168 -12.87 3.83 -7.89
N ARG A 169 -11.79 3.99 -7.12
CA ARG A 169 -11.21 2.91 -6.32
C ARG A 169 -10.98 3.39 -4.89
N TYR A 170 -11.55 2.67 -3.94
CA TYR A 170 -11.27 2.80 -2.52
C TYR A 170 -10.36 1.65 -2.08
N LEU A 171 -9.31 2.00 -1.34
CA LEU A 171 -8.32 1.06 -0.81
C LEU A 171 -8.07 1.36 0.65
N ALA A 172 -8.21 0.36 1.50
CA ALA A 172 -7.85 0.47 2.92
C ALA A 172 -6.71 -0.50 3.24
N PHE A 173 -5.57 0.05 3.63
CA PHE A 173 -4.39 -0.69 4.05
C PHE A 173 -4.29 -0.71 5.57
N SER A 174 -3.93 -1.88 6.10
CA SER A 174 -3.57 -2.03 7.51
C SER A 174 -2.27 -2.81 7.57
N ASN A 175 -1.17 -2.12 7.84
CA ASN A 175 0.12 -2.77 8.05
C ASN A 175 0.85 -2.14 9.25
N TRP A 176 1.41 -3.02 10.09
CA TRP A 176 2.32 -2.74 11.21
C TRP A 176 2.08 -1.36 11.87
N PHE A 177 0.92 -1.20 12.51
CA PHE A 177 0.48 -0.04 13.30
C PHE A 177 -0.10 1.18 12.56
N LEU A 178 -0.22 1.15 11.24
CA LEU A 178 -0.86 2.23 10.49
C LEU A 178 -2.04 1.70 9.67
N SER A 179 -3.23 2.27 9.92
CA SER A 179 -4.38 2.16 9.04
C SER A 179 -4.44 3.40 8.16
N ARG A 180 -4.44 3.21 6.85
CA ARG A 180 -4.57 4.28 5.87
C ARG A 180 -5.53 3.87 4.80
N ASP A 181 -6.40 4.77 4.42
CA ASP A 181 -7.26 4.60 3.27
C ASP A 181 -6.95 5.61 2.16
N PHE A 182 -7.35 5.23 0.96
CA PHE A 182 -7.13 5.97 -0.26
C PHE A 182 -8.40 5.91 -1.08
N PHE A 183 -8.88 7.07 -1.52
CA PHE A 183 -9.88 7.19 -2.55
C PHE A 183 -9.22 7.77 -3.79
N SER A 184 -9.33 7.06 -4.91
CA SER A 184 -8.61 7.37 -6.14
C SER A 184 -9.50 7.22 -7.37
N VAL A 185 -9.20 8.01 -8.39
CA VAL A 185 -9.78 7.86 -9.73
C VAL A 185 -8.71 7.23 -10.61
N CYS A 186 -9.03 6.11 -11.23
CA CYS A 186 -8.12 5.34 -12.08
C CYS A 186 -8.65 5.27 -13.50
N ARG A 187 -7.74 5.19 -14.47
CA ARG A 187 -8.04 4.94 -15.87
C ARG A 187 -7.09 3.85 -16.37
N PRO A 188 -7.59 2.73 -16.89
CA PRO A 188 -6.73 1.81 -17.62
C PRO A 188 -6.30 2.50 -18.92
N GLU A 189 -4.99 2.53 -19.17
CA GLU A 189 -4.41 2.87 -20.48
C GLU A 189 -4.29 1.63 -21.35
#